data_AF-A0A606I574-F1
#
_entry.id   AF-A0A606I574-F1
#
_cell.length_a   1.000
_cell.length_b   1.000
_cell.length_c   1.000
_cell.angle_alpha   90.00
_cell.angle_beta   90.00
_cell.angle_gamma   90.00
#
_symmetry.space_group_name_H-M   'P 1'
#
loop_
_entity.id
_entity.type
_entity.pdbx_description
1 polymer ?
#
loop_
_entity_poly.entity_id
_entity_poly.type
_entity_poly.pdbx_seq_one_letter_code
_entity_poly.pdbx_strand_id
1 'polypeptide(L)'
;MNISIKNNDLKTIARFDGKTLRDAFSRKIATFDGKILRDASLKKIATFDGKVLRDASLKKVATFDGQNLRDASSKIILSADAEVGIVVMAFVAELI
;
A
#
# COMPACT_ATOMS: atom_id res chain seq x y z
N MET A 1 -3.81 14.78 4.41
CA MET A 1 -4.88 13.79 4.19
C MET A 1 -4.67 12.64 5.18
N ASN A 2 -5.72 12.09 5.80
CA ASN A 2 -5.59 10.96 6.72
C ASN A 2 -6.65 9.92 6.38
N ILE A 3 -6.20 8.79 5.86
CA ILE A 3 -7.03 7.71 5.35
C ILE A 3 -7.10 6.62 6.40
N SER A 4 -8.31 6.18 6.75
CA SER A 4 -8.52 5.04 7.63
C SER A 4 -8.73 3.77 6.81
N ILE A 5 -7.93 2.76 7.07
CA ILE A 5 -8.03 1.44 6.45
C ILE A 5 -8.84 0.57 7.39
N LYS A 6 -9.94 0.03 6.89
CA LYS A 6 -10.88 -0.76 7.68
C LYS A 6 -10.91 -2.21 7.19
N ASN A 7 -11.12 -3.14 8.12
CA ASN A 7 -11.45 -4.51 7.76
C ASN A 7 -12.93 -4.63 7.35
N ASN A 8 -13.39 -5.85 7.05
CA ASN A 8 -14.79 -6.12 6.68
C ASN A 8 -15.80 -5.74 7.76
N ASP A 9 -15.40 -5.71 9.03
CA ASP A 9 -16.22 -5.27 10.16
C ASP A 9 -16.21 -3.75 10.36
N LEU A 10 -15.70 -2.98 9.38
CA LEU A 10 -15.53 -1.53 9.43
C LEU A 10 -14.61 -1.03 10.57
N LYS A 11 -13.84 -1.92 11.21
CA LYS A 11 -12.88 -1.58 12.25
C LYS A 11 -11.62 -1.03 11.61
N THR A 12 -11.15 0.12 12.09
CA THR A 12 -9.89 0.70 11.58
C THR A 12 -8.70 -0.18 12.01
N ILE A 13 -8.01 -0.76 11.03
CA ILE A 13 -6.84 -1.63 11.22
C ILE A 13 -5.53 -0.89 10.96
N ALA A 14 -5.56 0.18 10.16
CA ALA A 14 -4.40 1.01 9.88
C ALA A 14 -4.83 2.41 9.44
N ARG A 15 -3.90 3.36 9.49
CA ARG A 15 -4.09 4.74 9.05
C ARG A 15 -2.93 5.17 8.16
N PHE A 16 -3.23 5.90 7.10
CA PHE A 16 -2.24 6.43 6.18
C PHE A 16 -2.38 7.93 6.04
N ASP A 17 -1.31 8.68 6.32
CA ASP A 17 -1.33 10.15 6.31
C ASP A 17 -0.80 10.78 5.00
N GLY A 18 -0.63 9.98 3.95
CA GLY A 18 0.02 10.40 2.70
C GLY A 18 1.53 10.14 2.68
N LYS A 19 2.15 9.86 3.84
CA LYS A 19 3.59 9.57 3.95
C LYS A 19 3.91 8.37 4.84
N THR A 20 3.11 8.12 5.87
CA THR A 20 3.35 7.10 6.89
C THR A 20 2.13 6.22 7.03
N LEU A 21 2.34 4.90 6.94
CA LEU A 21 1.37 3.90 7.32
C LEU A 21 1.58 3.54 8.78
N ARG A 22 0.50 3.57 9.55
CA ARG A 22 0.49 3.20 10.97
C ARG A 22 -0.58 2.15 11.22
N ASP A 23 -0.34 1.27 12.18
CA ASP A 23 -1.38 0.34 12.62
C ASP A 23 -2.49 1.05 13.43
N ALA A 24 -3.49 0.28 13.86
CA ALA A 24 -4.58 0.79 14.69
C ALA A 24 -4.10 1.44 16.01
N PHE A 25 -2.93 1.04 16.51
CA PHE A 25 -2.27 1.53 17.73
C PHE A 25 -1.27 2.66 17.46
N SER A 26 -1.28 3.24 16.26
CA SER A 26 -0.40 4.35 15.83
C SER A 26 1.10 4.00 15.70
N ARG A 27 1.46 2.72 15.76
CA ARG A 27 2.83 2.25 15.51
C ARG A 27 3.13 2.34 14.02
N LYS A 28 4.31 2.87 13.67
CA LYS A 28 4.74 2.99 12.27
C LYS A 28 4.94 1.60 11.67
N ILE A 29 4.30 1.33 10.54
CA ILE A 29 4.48 0.12 9.74
C ILE A 29 5.44 0.41 8.58
N ALA A 30 5.18 1.47 7.84
CA ALA A 30 5.92 1.80 6.64
C ALA A 30 5.89 3.31 6.36
N THR A 31 6.80 3.75 5.49
CA THR A 31 6.79 5.10 4.92
C THR A 31 6.80 5.04 3.40
N PHE A 32 6.16 6.02 2.79
CA PHE A 32 6.09 6.22 1.36
C PHE A 32 6.50 7.66 1.04
N ASP A 33 7.46 7.82 0.13
CA ASP A 33 7.97 9.13 -0.29
C ASP A 33 7.45 9.58 -1.67
N GLY A 34 6.43 8.89 -2.20
CA GLY A 34 5.91 9.11 -3.54
C GLY A 34 6.47 8.15 -4.59
N LYS A 35 7.61 7.48 -4.31
CA LYS A 35 8.22 6.50 -5.23
C LYS A 35 8.71 5.23 -4.56
N ILE A 36 9.10 5.30 -3.29
CA ILE A 36 9.74 4.21 -2.55
C ILE A 36 8.91 3.92 -1.31
N LEU A 37 8.62 2.64 -1.09
CA LEU A 37 8.12 2.15 0.17
C LEU A 37 9.26 1.61 1.01
N ARG A 38 9.25 1.99 2.28
CA ARG A 38 10.22 1.54 3.28
C ARG A 38 9.48 0.99 4.48
N ASP A 39 10.02 -0.07 5.08
CA ASP A 39 9.52 -0.60 6.35
C ASP A 39 9.74 0.38 7.52
N ALA A 40 9.32 -0.01 8.72
CA ALA A 40 9.49 0.78 9.93
C ALA A 40 10.96 1.06 10.27
N SER A 41 11.88 0.20 9.81
CA SER A 41 13.34 0.33 9.93
C SER A 41 13.98 1.11 8.77
N LEU A 42 13.17 1.73 7.90
CA LEU A 42 13.57 2.53 6.74
C LEU A 42 14.26 1.74 5.61
N LYS A 43 14.23 0.40 5.66
CA LYS A 43 14.72 -0.45 4.58
C LYS A 43 13.73 -0.40 3.42
N LYS A 44 14.24 -0.21 2.21
CA LYS A 44 13.44 -0.24 0.98
C LYS A 44 12.85 -1.65 0.77
N ILE A 45 11.54 -1.72 0.61
CA ILE A 45 10.80 -2.98 0.37
C ILE A 45 10.11 -2.99 -1.01
N ALA A 46 9.75 -1.82 -1.54
CA ALA A 46 9.12 -1.71 -2.85
C ALA A 46 9.34 -0.35 -3.50
N THR A 47 9.07 -0.26 -4.80
CA THR A 47 8.96 0.99 -5.55
C THR A 47 7.62 1.07 -6.27
N PHE A 48 7.08 2.28 -6.36
CA PHE A 48 5.87 2.59 -7.09
C PHE A 48 6.12 3.75 -8.06
N ASP A 49 5.71 3.60 -9.32
CA ASP A 49 5.96 4.60 -10.37
C ASP A 49 4.71 5.45 -10.74
N GLY A 50 3.61 5.30 -10.00
CA GLY A 50 2.32 5.89 -10.35
C GLY A 50 1.32 4.87 -10.91
N LYS A 51 1.79 3.73 -11.41
CA LYS A 51 0.96 2.68 -12.01
C LYS A 51 1.36 1.26 -11.61
N VAL A 52 2.64 1.00 -11.40
CA VAL A 52 3.18 -0.33 -11.15
C VAL A 52 3.91 -0.33 -9.82
N LEU A 53 3.55 -1.31 -8.98
CA LEU A 53 4.29 -1.64 -7.78
C LEU A 53 5.29 -2.75 -8.11
N ARG A 54 6.52 -2.57 -7.65
CA ARG A 54 7.60 -3.53 -7.78
C ARG A 54 8.23 -3.83 -6.43
N ASP A 55 8.59 -5.08 -6.19
CA ASP A 55 9.30 -5.48 -4.97
C ASP A 55 10.73 -4.90 -4.93
N ALA A 56 11.47 -5.19 -3.86
CA ALA A 56 12.87 -4.77 -3.71
C ALA A 56 13.78 -5.32 -4.83
N SER A 57 13.40 -6.43 -5.48
CA SER A 57 14.09 -7.04 -6.62
C SER A 57 13.59 -6.51 -7.98
N LEU A 58 12.77 -5.45 -7.99
CA LEU A 58 12.16 -4.81 -9.17
C LEU A 58 11.16 -5.67 -9.94
N LYS A 59 10.73 -6.82 -9.39
CA LYS A 59 9.68 -7.64 -9.99
C LYS A 59 8.32 -6.98 -9.79
N LYS A 60 7.51 -6.96 -10.84
CA LYS A 60 6.13 -6.46 -10.79
C LYS A 60 5.32 -7.34 -9.82
N VAL A 61 4.73 -6.70 -8.81
CA VAL A 61 3.81 -7.35 -7.85
C VAL A 61 2.37 -6.96 -8.09
N ALA A 62 2.12 -5.69 -8.47
CA ALA A 62 0.76 -5.20 -8.68
C ALA A 62 0.71 -3.99 -9.62
N THR A 63 -0.48 -3.68 -10.13
CA THR A 63 -0.76 -2.45 -10.88
C THR A 63 -1.93 -1.70 -10.28
N PHE A 64 -1.84 -0.37 -10.23
CA PHE A 64 -2.91 0.52 -9.81
C PHE A 64 -3.34 1.40 -10.98
N ASP A 65 -4.64 1.44 -11.26
CA ASP A 65 -5.23 2.23 -12.36
C ASP A 65 -5.90 3.54 -11.91
N GLY A 66 -5.69 3.94 -10.63
CA GLY A 66 -6.38 5.07 -10.03
C GLY A 66 -7.63 4.68 -9.24
N GLN A 67 -8.13 3.45 -9.40
CA GLN A 67 -9.32 2.94 -8.70
C GLN A 67 -9.11 1.52 -8.17
N ASN A 68 -8.43 0.67 -8.93
CA ASN A 68 -8.28 -0.75 -8.64
C ASN A 68 -6.81 -1.16 -8.54
N LEU A 69 -6.49 -1.95 -7.53
CA LEU A 69 -5.29 -2.78 -7.51
C LEU A 69 -5.55 -4.05 -8.27
N ARG A 70 -4.59 -4.44 -9.08
CA ARG A 70 -4.55 -5.75 -9.68
C ARG A 70 -3.25 -6.45 -9.30
N ASP A 71 -3.33 -7.74 -9.00
CA ASP A 71 -2.14 -8.56 -8.80
C ASP A 71 -1.34 -8.71 -10.12
N ALA A 72 -0.23 -9.45 -10.06
CA ALA A 72 0.59 -9.74 -11.24
C ALA A 72 -0.20 -10.44 -12.37
N SER A 73 -1.26 -11.19 -12.02
CA SER A 73 -2.18 -11.91 -12.91
C SER A 73 -3.36 -11.04 -13.41
N SER A 74 -3.35 -9.74 -13.14
CA SER A 74 -4.39 -8.76 -13.51
C SER A 74 -5.75 -8.92 -12.82
N LYS A 75 -5.83 -9.78 -11.79
CA LYS A 75 -7.05 -9.94 -10.99
C LYS A 75 -7.17 -8.75 -10.04
N ILE A 76 -8.36 -8.15 -9.97
CA ILE A 76 -8.64 -7.11 -8.97
C ILE A 76 -8.56 -7.74 -7.59
N ILE A 77 -7.65 -7.24 -6.77
CA ILE A 77 -7.47 -7.69 -5.39
C ILE A 77 -7.92 -6.63 -4.38
N LEU A 78 -8.06 -5.38 -4.81
CA LEU A 78 -8.60 -4.30 -3.99
C LEU A 78 -9.17 -3.20 -4.89
N SER A 79 -10.33 -2.65 -4.53
CA SER A 79 -10.86 -1.42 -5.12
C SER A 79 -10.87 -0.37 -4.02
N ALA A 80 -10.28 0.80 -4.28
CA ALA A 80 -10.25 1.87 -3.31
C ALA A 80 -10.60 3.21 -3.98
N ASP A 81 -11.26 4.08 -3.22
CA ASP A 81 -11.47 5.46 -3.63
C ASP A 81 -10.11 6.15 -3.84
N ALA A 82 -10.06 7.09 -4.80
CA ALA A 82 -8.92 7.39 -5.68
C ALA A 82 -7.59 7.84 -5.02
N GLU A 83 -7.48 7.86 -3.69
CA GLU A 83 -6.30 8.34 -2.96
C GLU A 83 -5.63 7.29 -2.06
N VAL A 84 -6.25 6.12 -1.87
CA VAL A 84 -5.81 5.10 -0.89
C VAL A 84 -4.86 4.04 -1.49
N GLY A 85 -4.79 3.97 -2.81
CA GLY A 85 -4.41 2.77 -3.54
C GLY A 85 -2.93 2.45 -3.74
N ILE A 86 -2.01 2.92 -2.90
CA ILE A 86 -0.58 2.62 -3.14
C ILE A 86 0.06 1.99 -1.92
N VAL A 87 -0.16 2.60 -0.74
CA VAL A 87 0.54 2.18 0.48
C VAL A 87 -0.15 1.01 1.18
N VAL A 88 -1.48 0.98 1.17
CA VAL A 88 -2.28 -0.16 1.65
C VAL A 88 -2.11 -1.36 0.73
N MET A 89 -2.08 -1.06 -0.56
CA MET A 89 -2.05 -2.01 -1.66
C MET A 89 -0.73 -2.79 -1.75
N ALA A 90 0.39 -2.16 -1.39
CA ALA A 90 1.69 -2.83 -1.35
C ALA A 90 1.85 -3.82 -0.19
N PHE A 91 1.23 -3.55 0.96
CA PHE A 91 1.39 -4.41 2.14
C PHE A 91 0.50 -5.66 2.08
N VAL A 92 -0.68 -5.59 1.43
CA VAL A 92 -1.51 -6.77 1.18
C VAL A 92 -0.81 -7.77 0.24
N ALA A 93 0.05 -7.30 -0.67
CA ALA A 93 0.80 -8.15 -1.59
C ALA A 93 1.96 -8.93 -0.94
N GLU A 94 2.44 -8.52 0.25
CA GLU A 94 3.47 -9.26 1.03
C GLU A 94 2.87 -10.23 2.07
N LEU A 95 1.55 -10.21 2.27
CA LEU A 95 0.86 -10.99 3.30
C LEU A 95 0.07 -12.20 2.77
N ILE A 96 0.26 -12.55 1.49
CA ILE A 96 -0.30 -13.74 0.84
C ILE A 96 0.84 -14.67 0.42
#